data_AF-A0A3P6LA18-F1
#
_entry.id   AF-A0A3P6LA18-F1
#
_cell.length_a   1.000
_cell.length_b   1.000
_cell.length_c   1.000
_cell.angle_alpha   90.00
_cell.angle_beta   90.00
_cell.angle_gamma   90.00
#
_symmetry.space_group_name_H-M   'P 1'
#
loop_
_entity.id
_entity.type
_entity.pdbx_description
1 polymer ?
#
loop_
_entity_poly.entity_id
_entity_poly.type
_entity_poly.pdbx_seq_one_letter_code
_entity_poly.pdbx_strand_id
1 'polypeptide(L)'
;MLFRIDPRPYEANLAKAEASLAALDKQIMLTQRSVDAQQFGADSVNATVEKARAAAKQATDTLRRTEPLLKEGFVSAEDVDRARTAQRAAEADLNAVLLQAQSAASAVSGVDVLVAQRAAVEADIALTKLHLEMATVRAPFDGRVISLKTSVGQFASAMRPIFTLIDTRHWYVIANFRETDLKNIRSGTPATIRLMSDSGKTFEGKVDSIGYGVLPNDGGLVLGGLPKVSRSINWVRVAQRFSVKIMVDKPDPEMFRIGASAVANLEPQ
;
A
#
# COMPACT_ATOMS: atom_id res chain seq x y z
N MET A 1 18.33 17.35 -8.04
CA MET A 1 18.38 16.87 -6.63
C MET A 1 18.40 18.11 -5.74
N LEU A 2 17.59 18.17 -4.68
CA LEU A 2 17.51 19.33 -3.79
C LEU A 2 18.43 19.19 -2.58
N PHE A 3 18.29 18.08 -1.85
CA PHE A 3 19.21 17.70 -0.78
C PHE A 3 19.21 16.20 -0.59
N ARG A 4 20.23 15.69 0.10
CA ARG A 4 20.36 14.28 0.46
C ARG A 4 20.64 14.19 1.96
N ILE A 5 19.83 13.40 2.65
CA ILE A 5 20.09 12.99 4.04
C ILE A 5 21.16 11.90 4.01
N ASP A 6 22.00 11.81 5.04
CA ASP A 6 23.01 10.74 5.15
C ASP A 6 22.35 9.37 4.92
N PRO A 7 22.71 8.66 3.83
CA PRO A 7 22.03 7.43 3.43
C PRO A 7 22.51 6.22 4.23
N ARG A 8 23.68 6.31 4.90
CA ARG A 8 24.35 5.15 5.50
C ARG A 8 23.48 4.39 6.50
N PRO A 9 22.70 5.04 7.39
CA PRO A 9 21.78 4.33 8.28
C PRO A 9 20.68 3.58 7.51
N TYR A 10 20.17 4.15 6.41
CA TYR A 10 19.15 3.52 5.57
C TYR A 10 19.71 2.35 4.75
N GLU A 11 20.92 2.49 4.20
CA GLU A 11 21.64 1.43 3.51
C GLU A 11 21.96 0.26 4.46
N ALA A 12 22.40 0.55 5.68
CA ALA A 12 22.65 -0.48 6.70
C ALA A 12 21.36 -1.19 7.12
N ASN A 13 20.24 -0.48 7.26
CA ASN A 13 18.94 -1.08 7.55
C ASN A 13 18.45 -1.96 6.41
N LEU A 14 18.64 -1.54 5.16
CA LEU A 14 18.31 -2.34 3.98
C LEU A 14 19.14 -3.63 3.95
N ALA A 15 20.46 -3.52 4.13
CA ALA A 15 21.36 -4.68 4.17
C ALA A 15 20.98 -5.66 5.30
N LYS A 16 20.57 -5.14 6.46
CA LYS A 16 20.08 -5.96 7.58
C LYS A 16 18.79 -6.70 7.21
N ALA A 17 17.82 -6.02 6.60
CA ALA A 17 16.56 -6.64 6.19
C ALA A 17 16.77 -7.71 5.10
N GLU A 18 17.64 -7.44 4.12
CA GLU A 18 18.02 -8.41 3.08
C GLU A 18 18.74 -9.64 3.66
N ALA A 19 19.62 -9.44 4.65
CA ALA A 19 20.26 -10.56 5.36
C ALA A 19 19.24 -11.41 6.14
N SER A 20 18.24 -10.79 6.77
CA SER A 20 17.15 -11.49 7.45
C SER A 20 16.29 -12.30 6.48
N LEU A 21 15.99 -11.77 5.28
CA LEU A 21 15.30 -12.51 4.22
C LEU A 21 16.13 -13.72 3.78
N ALA A 22 17.44 -13.54 3.53
CA ALA A 22 18.32 -14.62 3.12
C ALA A 22 18.38 -15.74 4.18
N ALA A 23 18.43 -15.40 5.47
CA ALA A 23 18.37 -16.38 6.55
C ALA A 23 17.02 -17.13 6.57
N LEU A 24 15.91 -16.42 6.40
CA LEU A 24 14.58 -17.01 6.36
C LEU A 24 14.39 -17.94 5.15
N ASP A 25 14.90 -17.58 3.98
CA ASP A 25 14.87 -18.43 2.79
C ASP A 25 15.64 -19.74 3.00
N LYS A 26 16.78 -19.69 3.70
CA LYS A 26 17.51 -20.90 4.09
C LYS A 26 16.71 -21.74 5.10
N GLN A 27 16.03 -21.11 6.05
CA GLN A 27 15.17 -21.81 7.00
C GLN A 27 14.00 -22.50 6.30
N ILE A 28 13.33 -21.83 5.36
CA ILE A 28 12.26 -22.39 4.52
C ILE A 28 12.77 -23.61 3.77
N MET A 29 13.93 -23.51 3.12
CA MET A 29 14.53 -24.63 2.40
C MET A 29 14.82 -25.84 3.30
N LEU A 30 15.35 -25.61 4.51
CA LEU A 30 15.62 -26.70 5.47
C LEU A 30 14.33 -27.36 5.95
N THR A 31 13.31 -26.56 6.30
CA THR A 31 12.00 -27.09 6.69
C THR A 31 11.35 -27.85 5.54
N GLN A 32 11.40 -27.33 4.31
CA GLN A 32 10.86 -28.02 3.13
C GLN A 32 11.53 -29.38 2.92
N ARG A 33 12.86 -29.46 3.03
CA ARG A 33 13.57 -30.75 2.95
C ARG A 33 13.13 -31.73 4.04
N SER A 34 12.82 -31.23 5.24
CA SER A 34 12.28 -32.05 6.32
C SER A 34 10.85 -32.54 6.01
N VAL A 35 10.01 -31.68 5.44
CA VAL A 35 8.65 -32.04 5.00
C VAL A 35 8.70 -33.08 3.88
N ASP A 36 9.57 -32.89 2.88
CA ASP A 36 9.76 -33.84 1.80
C ASP A 36 10.21 -35.22 2.36
N ALA A 37 11.14 -35.23 3.31
CA ALA A 37 11.59 -36.45 3.98
C ALA A 37 10.46 -37.13 4.78
N GLN A 38 9.64 -36.36 5.50
CA GLN A 38 8.45 -36.87 6.20
C GLN A 38 7.45 -37.47 5.21
N GLN A 39 7.28 -36.84 4.05
CA GLN A 39 6.36 -37.28 3.01
C GLN A 39 6.83 -38.58 2.34
N PHE A 40 8.12 -38.71 2.02
CA PHE A 40 8.69 -39.99 1.57
C PHE A 40 8.52 -41.10 2.62
N GLY A 41 8.64 -40.77 3.91
CA GLY A 41 8.36 -41.69 5.00
C GLY A 41 6.89 -42.15 5.01
N ALA A 42 5.95 -41.21 4.87
CA ALA A 42 4.53 -41.51 4.79
C ALA A 42 4.18 -42.37 3.56
N ASP A 43 4.78 -42.08 2.40
CA ASP A 43 4.61 -42.87 1.18
C ASP A 43 5.12 -44.31 1.34
N SER A 44 6.25 -44.49 2.04
CA SER A 44 6.75 -45.83 2.37
C SER A 44 5.80 -46.61 3.28
N VAL A 45 5.17 -45.95 4.26
CA VAL A 45 4.16 -46.60 5.11
C VAL A 45 2.90 -46.90 4.31
N ASN A 46 2.47 -46.03 3.40
CA ASN A 46 1.35 -46.30 2.49
C ASN A 46 1.60 -47.51 1.59
N ALA A 47 2.80 -47.70 1.07
CA ALA A 47 3.17 -48.92 0.34
C ALA A 47 3.05 -50.18 1.23
N THR A 48 3.33 -50.05 2.52
CA THR A 48 3.18 -51.12 3.52
C THR A 48 1.70 -51.40 3.81
N VAL A 49 0.84 -50.36 3.86
CA VAL A 49 -0.62 -50.50 3.95
C VAL A 49 -1.16 -51.29 2.77
N GLU A 50 -0.74 -50.97 1.54
CA GLU A 50 -1.20 -51.69 0.34
C GLU A 50 -0.78 -53.17 0.36
N LYS A 51 0.43 -53.48 0.85
CA LYS A 51 0.86 -54.87 1.08
C LYS A 51 -0.01 -55.57 2.13
N ALA A 52 -0.26 -54.94 3.28
CA ALA A 52 -1.09 -55.50 4.35
C ALA A 52 -2.54 -55.70 3.88
N ARG A 53 -3.08 -54.77 3.09
CA ARG A 53 -4.41 -54.85 2.48
C ARG A 53 -4.52 -56.00 1.49
N ALA A 54 -3.50 -56.22 0.66
CA ALA A 54 -3.44 -57.37 -0.24
C ALA A 54 -3.42 -58.70 0.54
N ALA A 55 -2.63 -58.79 1.63
CA ALA A 55 -2.57 -59.97 2.49
C ALA A 55 -3.91 -60.24 3.20
N ALA A 56 -4.55 -59.21 3.76
CA ALA A 56 -5.87 -59.32 4.36
C ALA A 56 -6.90 -59.79 3.33
N LYS A 57 -6.92 -59.20 2.13
CA LYS A 57 -7.81 -59.62 1.04
C LYS A 57 -7.59 -61.09 0.66
N GLN A 58 -6.34 -61.53 0.54
CA GLN A 58 -6.02 -62.93 0.25
C GLN A 58 -6.52 -63.88 1.35
N ALA A 59 -6.36 -63.51 2.63
CA ALA A 59 -6.85 -64.30 3.75
C ALA A 59 -8.39 -64.38 3.76
N THR A 60 -9.07 -63.25 3.54
CA THR A 60 -10.53 -63.18 3.40
C THR A 60 -11.03 -64.01 2.22
N ASP A 61 -10.38 -63.92 1.05
CA ASP A 61 -10.74 -64.72 -0.13
C ASP A 61 -10.48 -66.22 0.05
N THR A 62 -9.52 -66.58 0.89
CA THR A 62 -9.26 -67.99 1.24
C THR A 62 -10.37 -68.50 2.13
N LEU A 63 -10.70 -67.79 3.22
CA LEU A 63 -11.81 -68.14 4.12
C LEU A 63 -13.13 -68.25 3.36
N ARG A 64 -13.43 -67.28 2.49
CA ARG A 64 -14.64 -67.26 1.65
C ARG A 64 -14.77 -68.50 0.76
N ARG A 65 -13.64 -69.09 0.33
CA ARG A 65 -13.61 -70.31 -0.49
C ARG A 65 -13.70 -71.58 0.34
N THR A 66 -13.04 -71.64 1.51
CA THR A 66 -13.02 -72.86 2.36
C THR A 66 -14.25 -73.01 3.25
N GLU A 67 -14.87 -71.93 3.71
CA GLU A 67 -16.03 -71.98 4.60
C GLU A 67 -17.26 -72.74 4.02
N PRO A 68 -17.66 -72.56 2.74
CA PRO A 68 -18.76 -73.36 2.17
C PRO A 68 -18.38 -74.84 1.96
N LEU A 69 -17.11 -75.15 1.68
CA LEU A 69 -16.64 -76.52 1.44
C LEU A 69 -16.75 -77.42 2.68
N LEU A 70 -16.77 -76.83 3.88
CA LEU A 70 -16.98 -77.56 5.13
C LEU A 70 -18.39 -78.16 5.20
N LYS A 71 -19.40 -77.44 4.72
CA LYS A 71 -20.80 -77.93 4.67
C LYS A 71 -20.96 -79.10 3.70
N GLU A 72 -20.14 -79.12 2.65
CA GLU A 72 -20.11 -80.19 1.65
C GLU A 72 -19.18 -81.36 2.04
N GLY A 73 -18.42 -81.24 3.14
CA GLY A 73 -17.53 -82.29 3.66
C GLY A 73 -16.18 -82.41 2.95
N PHE A 74 -15.81 -81.45 2.09
CA PHE A 74 -14.56 -81.48 1.33
C PHE A 74 -13.32 -80.98 2.08
N VAL A 75 -13.50 -80.34 3.25
CA VAL A 75 -12.42 -79.83 4.12
C VAL A 75 -12.70 -80.10 5.59
N SER A 76 -11.67 -80.11 6.43
CA SER A 76 -11.82 -80.32 7.88
C SER A 76 -12.27 -79.05 8.61
N ALA A 77 -12.89 -79.20 9.79
CA ALA A 77 -13.20 -78.07 10.65
C ALA A 77 -11.95 -77.29 11.09
N GLU A 78 -10.81 -77.99 11.27
CA GLU A 78 -9.52 -77.38 11.58
C GLU A 78 -9.05 -76.44 10.46
N ASP A 79 -9.24 -76.80 9.20
CA ASP A 79 -8.83 -75.98 8.05
C ASP A 79 -9.60 -74.65 7.99
N VAL A 80 -10.91 -74.68 8.31
CA VAL A 80 -11.73 -73.47 8.37
C VAL A 80 -11.35 -72.59 9.56
N ASP A 81 -11.09 -73.17 10.73
CA ASP A 81 -10.66 -72.41 11.91
C ASP A 81 -9.26 -71.81 11.72
N ARG A 82 -8.36 -72.51 11.03
CA ARG A 82 -7.06 -71.95 10.61
C ARG A 82 -7.25 -70.77 9.65
N ALA A 83 -8.15 -70.88 8.67
CA ALA A 83 -8.47 -69.79 7.74
C ALA A 83 -9.11 -68.57 8.44
N ARG A 84 -10.03 -68.79 9.40
CA ARG A 84 -10.62 -67.71 10.22
C ARG A 84 -9.58 -67.00 11.08
N THR A 85 -8.69 -67.76 11.70
CA THR A 85 -7.62 -67.20 12.53
C THR A 85 -6.64 -66.39 11.68
N ALA A 86 -6.28 -66.89 10.50
CA ALA A 86 -5.42 -66.17 9.56
C ALA A 86 -6.07 -64.87 9.05
N GLN A 87 -7.38 -64.85 8.76
CA GLN A 87 -8.11 -63.64 8.39
C GLN A 87 -8.10 -62.61 9.53
N ARG A 88 -8.46 -63.01 10.76
CA ARG A 88 -8.44 -62.09 11.91
C ARG A 88 -7.05 -61.51 12.18
N ALA A 89 -6.00 -62.33 12.06
CA ALA A 89 -4.62 -61.88 12.22
C ALA A 89 -4.26 -60.83 11.14
N ALA A 90 -4.57 -61.11 9.86
CA ALA A 90 -4.29 -60.20 8.76
C ALA A 90 -5.09 -58.89 8.84
N GLU A 91 -6.34 -58.93 9.34
CA GLU A 91 -7.14 -57.73 9.59
C GLU A 91 -6.60 -56.89 10.76
N ALA A 92 -6.15 -57.54 11.84
CA ALA A 92 -5.50 -56.87 12.96
C ALA A 92 -4.18 -56.19 12.52
N ASP A 93 -3.38 -56.89 11.73
CA ASP A 93 -2.14 -56.35 11.14
C ASP A 93 -2.43 -55.16 10.23
N LEU A 94 -3.44 -55.25 9.35
CA LEU A 94 -3.87 -54.14 8.51
C LEU A 94 -4.26 -52.92 9.35
N ASN A 95 -5.04 -53.12 10.41
CA ASN A 95 -5.45 -52.03 11.29
C ASN A 95 -4.24 -51.37 11.99
N ALA A 96 -3.26 -52.17 12.43
CA ALA A 96 -2.04 -51.64 13.01
C ALA A 96 -1.23 -50.78 12.02
N VAL A 97 -1.09 -51.23 10.77
CA VAL A 97 -0.39 -50.46 9.72
C VAL A 97 -1.18 -49.21 9.32
N LEU A 98 -2.51 -49.25 9.29
CA LEU A 98 -3.36 -48.07 9.04
C LEU A 98 -3.18 -46.99 10.11
N LEU A 99 -3.12 -47.37 11.39
CA LEU A 99 -2.82 -46.43 12.47
C LEU A 99 -1.42 -45.82 12.32
N GLN A 100 -0.44 -46.62 11.91
CA GLN A 100 0.91 -46.14 11.63
C GLN A 100 0.96 -45.17 10.44
N ALA A 101 0.20 -45.42 9.37
CA ALA A 101 0.03 -44.50 8.24
C ALA A 101 -0.60 -43.18 8.68
N GLN A 102 -1.64 -43.22 9.52
CA GLN A 102 -2.26 -42.00 10.04
C GLN A 102 -1.28 -41.17 10.89
N SER A 103 -0.48 -41.83 11.73
CA SER A 103 0.58 -41.17 12.50
C SER A 103 1.65 -40.54 11.60
N ALA A 104 2.10 -41.25 10.56
CA ALA A 104 3.08 -40.74 9.60
C ALA A 104 2.53 -39.54 8.79
N ALA A 105 1.26 -39.60 8.36
CA ALA A 105 0.60 -38.50 7.67
C ALA A 105 0.45 -37.26 8.56
N SER A 106 0.16 -37.45 9.85
CA SER A 106 0.03 -36.36 10.82
C SER A 106 1.37 -35.73 11.20
N ALA A 107 2.48 -36.46 11.02
CA ALA A 107 3.83 -35.96 11.25
C ALA A 107 4.32 -35.03 10.13
N VAL A 108 3.67 -35.04 8.95
CA VAL A 108 3.99 -34.12 7.85
C VAL A 108 3.57 -32.71 8.26
N SER A 109 4.58 -31.88 8.54
CA SER A 109 4.38 -30.47 8.91
C SER A 109 4.23 -29.57 7.67
N GLY A 110 3.60 -28.41 7.84
CA GLY A 110 3.45 -27.40 6.78
C GLY A 110 4.55 -26.34 6.82
N VAL A 111 4.84 -25.72 5.68
CA VAL A 111 5.81 -24.60 5.54
C VAL A 111 5.10 -23.24 5.49
N ASP A 112 3.76 -23.23 5.49
CA ASP A 112 2.92 -22.04 5.26
C ASP A 112 3.24 -20.87 6.17
N VAL A 113 3.55 -21.14 7.45
CA VAL A 113 3.90 -20.09 8.42
C VAL A 113 5.18 -19.35 8.01
N LEU A 114 6.19 -20.08 7.56
CA LEU A 114 7.45 -19.48 7.11
C LEU A 114 7.29 -18.75 5.78
N VAL A 115 6.44 -19.27 4.87
CA VAL A 115 6.09 -18.60 3.61
C VAL A 115 5.34 -17.28 3.89
N ALA A 116 4.40 -17.28 4.81
CA ALA A 116 3.69 -16.07 5.23
C ALA A 116 4.65 -15.06 5.89
N GLN A 117 5.58 -15.54 6.73
CA GLN A 117 6.61 -14.69 7.32
C GLN A 117 7.53 -14.07 6.26
N ARG A 118 7.86 -14.82 5.19
CA ARG A 118 8.66 -14.32 4.08
C ARG A 118 7.99 -13.14 3.38
N ALA A 119 6.68 -13.24 3.11
CA ALA A 119 5.92 -12.15 2.51
C ALA A 119 5.94 -10.88 3.39
N ALA A 120 5.87 -11.03 4.71
CA ALA A 120 5.97 -9.90 5.64
C ALA A 120 7.37 -9.24 5.60
N VAL A 121 8.44 -10.03 5.54
CA VAL A 121 9.83 -9.51 5.42
C VAL A 121 10.05 -8.82 4.07
N GLU A 122 9.49 -9.35 2.99
CA GLU A 122 9.55 -8.70 1.67
C GLU A 122 8.86 -7.33 1.66
N ALA A 123 7.71 -7.22 2.34
CA ALA A 123 7.02 -5.95 2.51
C ALA A 123 7.86 -4.95 3.32
N ASP A 124 8.55 -5.40 4.37
CA ASP A 124 9.46 -4.57 5.17
C ASP A 124 10.69 -4.09 4.37
N ILE A 125 11.25 -4.96 3.51
CA ILE A 125 12.31 -4.58 2.56
C ILE A 125 11.82 -3.51 1.59
N ALA A 126 10.61 -3.67 1.04
CA ALA A 126 10.03 -2.68 0.12
C ALA A 126 9.87 -1.31 0.81
N LEU A 127 9.40 -1.30 2.07
CA LEU A 127 9.29 -0.08 2.87
C LEU A 127 10.67 0.54 3.16
N THR A 128 11.67 -0.28 3.48
CA THR A 128 13.04 0.18 3.76
C THR A 128 13.71 0.76 2.50
N LYS A 129 13.47 0.17 1.32
CA LYS A 129 13.89 0.72 0.03
C LYS A 129 13.25 2.08 -0.23
N LEU A 130 11.95 2.23 0.06
CA LEU A 130 11.25 3.50 -0.07
C LEU A 130 11.86 4.56 0.86
N HIS A 131 12.19 4.21 2.11
CA HIS A 131 12.85 5.13 3.04
C HIS A 131 14.24 5.57 2.53
N LEU A 132 15.02 4.65 1.94
CA LEU A 132 16.31 4.98 1.32
C LEU A 132 16.14 5.92 0.12
N GLU A 133 15.12 5.69 -0.71
CA GLU A 133 14.79 6.60 -1.82
C GLU A 133 14.41 7.99 -1.31
N MET A 134 13.56 8.05 -0.28
CA MET A 134 13.12 9.29 0.37
C MET A 134 14.26 10.07 1.05
N ALA A 135 15.40 9.43 1.33
CA ALA A 135 16.60 10.14 1.81
C ALA A 135 17.16 11.10 0.74
N THR A 136 16.87 10.88 -0.54
CA THR A 136 17.24 11.77 -1.63
C THR A 136 16.03 12.57 -2.12
N VAL A 137 15.92 13.82 -1.66
CA VAL A 137 14.80 14.68 -2.04
C VAL A 137 15.08 15.35 -3.38
N ARG A 138 14.19 15.14 -4.34
CA ARG A 138 14.25 15.72 -5.70
C ARG A 138 13.15 16.77 -5.87
N ALA A 139 13.38 17.70 -6.78
CA ALA A 139 12.37 18.67 -7.15
C ALA A 139 11.31 17.99 -8.03
N PRO A 140 10.01 18.10 -7.71
CA PRO A 140 8.95 17.57 -8.56
C PRO A 140 8.75 18.38 -9.84
N PHE A 141 9.23 19.63 -9.86
CA PHE A 141 9.16 20.55 -10.99
C PHE A 141 10.27 21.59 -10.91
N ASP A 142 10.51 22.27 -12.03
CA ASP A 142 11.43 23.40 -12.09
C ASP A 142 10.89 24.60 -11.32
N GLY A 143 11.74 25.19 -10.49
CA GLY A 143 11.30 26.23 -9.57
C GLY A 143 12.44 26.94 -8.86
N ARG A 144 12.07 27.89 -7.99
CA ARG A 144 13.02 28.63 -7.14
C ARG A 144 12.83 28.27 -5.68
N VAL A 145 13.92 27.97 -4.99
CA VAL A 145 13.91 27.68 -3.56
C VAL A 145 13.96 28.98 -2.77
N ILE A 146 13.08 29.14 -1.79
CA ILE A 146 13.07 30.24 -0.83
C ILE A 146 12.97 29.72 0.60
N SER A 147 13.31 30.56 1.58
CA SER A 147 13.24 30.24 3.01
C SER A 147 13.99 28.95 3.36
N LEU A 148 15.22 28.79 2.87
CA LEU A 148 16.08 27.68 3.28
C LEU A 148 16.50 27.89 4.74
N LYS A 149 15.96 27.08 5.64
CA LYS A 149 16.18 27.19 7.10
C LYS A 149 17.25 26.26 7.63
N THR A 150 17.96 25.56 6.76
CA THR A 150 18.98 24.57 7.14
C THR A 150 20.30 24.81 6.43
N SER A 151 21.34 24.16 6.93
CA SER A 151 22.68 24.17 6.34
C SER A 151 23.25 22.75 6.36
N VAL A 152 24.23 22.49 5.49
CA VAL A 152 24.90 21.18 5.41
C VAL A 152 25.46 20.81 6.79
N GLY A 153 25.18 19.59 7.24
CA GLY A 153 25.60 19.08 8.55
C GLY A 153 24.58 19.30 9.68
N GLN A 154 23.52 20.08 9.48
CA GLN A 154 22.42 20.17 10.44
C GLN A 154 21.49 18.95 10.36
N PHE A 155 20.91 18.59 11.50
CA PHE A 155 19.90 17.54 11.56
C PHE A 155 18.57 18.02 11.00
N ALA A 156 18.00 17.24 10.08
CA ALA A 156 16.62 17.40 9.61
C ALA A 156 15.68 16.51 10.43
N SER A 157 14.51 17.02 10.78
CA SER A 157 13.46 16.23 11.46
C SER A 157 12.26 16.05 10.53
N ALA A 158 11.62 14.89 10.63
CA ALA A 158 10.37 14.63 9.92
C ALA A 158 9.31 15.68 10.29
N MET A 159 8.40 15.94 9.33
CA MET A 159 7.25 16.84 9.51
C MET A 159 7.61 18.33 9.75
N ARG A 160 8.88 18.72 9.61
CA ARG A 160 9.32 20.12 9.65
C ARG A 160 9.73 20.59 8.25
N PRO A 161 9.12 21.67 7.72
CA PRO A 161 9.49 22.19 6.41
C PRO A 161 10.90 22.80 6.44
N ILE A 162 11.75 22.40 5.49
CA ILE A 162 13.14 22.87 5.37
C ILE A 162 13.25 24.11 4.47
N PHE A 163 12.50 24.12 3.37
CA PHE A 163 12.40 25.23 2.43
C PHE A 163 11.05 25.18 1.71
N THR A 164 10.76 26.24 0.95
CA THR A 164 9.61 26.29 0.02
C THR A 164 10.12 26.34 -1.41
N LEU A 165 9.54 25.52 -2.29
CA LEU A 165 9.84 25.52 -3.73
C LEU A 165 8.70 26.24 -4.47
N ILE A 166 9.05 27.32 -5.16
CA ILE A 166 8.14 28.11 -5.99
C ILE A 166 8.09 27.50 -7.40
N ASP A 167 6.90 27.15 -7.88
CA ASP A 167 6.70 26.76 -9.28
C ASP A 167 6.85 27.98 -10.19
N THR A 168 7.82 27.97 -11.08
CA THR A 168 8.08 29.08 -12.01
C THR A 168 7.43 28.88 -13.38
N ARG A 169 6.74 27.75 -13.60
CA ARG A 169 6.12 27.41 -14.89
C ARG A 169 4.81 28.14 -15.12
N HIS A 170 4.08 28.42 -14.04
CA HIS A 170 2.75 29.02 -14.10
C HIS A 170 2.67 30.23 -13.17
N TRP A 171 2.57 31.41 -13.75
CA TRP A 171 2.35 32.65 -13.01
C TRP A 171 0.89 33.08 -13.12
N TYR A 172 0.35 33.56 -12.01
CA TYR A 172 -1.00 34.10 -11.94
C TYR A 172 -1.03 35.33 -11.06
N VAL A 173 -2.02 36.19 -11.32
CA VAL A 173 -2.32 37.35 -10.50
C VAL A 173 -3.65 37.13 -9.81
N ILE A 174 -3.69 37.41 -8.51
CA ILE A 174 -4.95 37.47 -7.76
C ILE A 174 -5.35 38.94 -7.68
N ALA A 175 -6.45 39.27 -8.34
CA ALA A 175 -7.00 40.62 -8.36
C ALA A 175 -8.33 40.65 -7.62
N ASN A 176 -8.48 41.57 -6.66
CA ASN A 176 -9.68 41.68 -5.84
C ASN A 176 -10.66 42.71 -6.44
N PHE A 177 -11.71 42.21 -7.11
CA PHE A 177 -12.75 43.04 -7.74
C PHE A 177 -13.94 43.24 -6.81
N ARG A 178 -14.64 44.37 -6.93
CA ARG A 178 -15.84 44.63 -6.14
C ARG A 178 -16.95 43.68 -6.59
N GLU A 179 -17.79 43.27 -5.65
CA GLU A 179 -18.96 42.41 -5.90
C GLU A 179 -19.84 42.93 -7.05
N THR A 180 -20.03 44.25 -7.14
CA THR A 180 -20.79 44.92 -8.19
C THR A 180 -20.24 44.68 -9.59
N ASP A 181 -18.93 44.48 -9.70
CA ASP A 181 -18.22 44.39 -10.99
C ASP A 181 -18.16 42.93 -11.49
N LEU A 182 -18.42 41.95 -10.60
CA LEU A 182 -18.35 40.51 -10.92
C LEU A 182 -19.37 40.08 -11.97
N LYS A 183 -20.49 40.79 -12.13
CA LYS A 183 -21.55 40.44 -13.09
C LYS A 183 -21.00 40.29 -14.52
N ASN A 184 -20.00 41.09 -14.86
CA ASN A 184 -19.41 41.17 -16.19
C ASN A 184 -18.11 40.36 -16.32
N ILE A 185 -17.66 39.68 -15.25
CA ILE A 185 -16.43 38.90 -15.24
C ILE A 185 -16.80 37.42 -15.33
N ARG A 186 -16.24 36.70 -16.31
CA ARG A 186 -16.40 35.25 -16.46
C ARG A 186 -15.04 34.58 -16.64
N SER A 187 -15.00 33.26 -16.47
CA SER A 187 -13.83 32.49 -16.88
C SER A 187 -13.59 32.69 -18.38
N GLY A 188 -12.33 32.92 -18.76
CA GLY A 188 -11.92 33.27 -20.12
C GLY A 188 -11.91 34.77 -20.44
N THR A 189 -12.42 35.66 -19.58
CA THR A 189 -12.36 37.11 -19.82
C THR A 189 -10.91 37.58 -20.01
N PRO A 190 -10.58 38.31 -21.09
CA PRO A 190 -9.24 38.86 -21.31
C PRO A 190 -8.85 39.88 -20.24
N ALA A 191 -7.58 39.87 -19.86
CA ALA A 191 -7.01 40.77 -18.87
C ALA A 191 -5.65 41.30 -19.34
N THR A 192 -5.45 42.61 -19.18
CA THR A 192 -4.15 43.26 -19.30
C THR A 192 -3.56 43.47 -17.92
N ILE A 193 -2.38 42.92 -17.67
CA ILE A 193 -1.68 42.93 -16.38
C ILE A 193 -0.46 43.84 -16.49
N ARG A 194 -0.28 44.73 -15.50
CA ARG A 194 0.94 45.51 -15.31
C ARG A 194 1.52 45.23 -13.93
N LEU A 195 2.79 44.86 -13.89
CA LEU A 195 3.52 44.70 -12.64
C LEU A 195 3.89 46.08 -12.09
N MET A 196 3.83 46.26 -10.76
CA MET A 196 4.28 47.52 -10.16
C MET A 196 5.80 47.70 -10.21
N SER A 197 6.56 46.61 -10.36
CA SER A 197 8.02 46.64 -10.47
C SER A 197 8.54 47.27 -11.76
N ASP A 198 7.75 47.21 -12.84
CA ASP A 198 8.02 47.88 -14.12
C ASP A 198 6.68 48.19 -14.80
N SER A 199 6.27 49.45 -14.72
CA SER A 199 5.00 49.91 -15.28
C SER A 199 5.01 50.05 -16.82
N GLY A 200 6.19 49.94 -17.45
CA GLY A 200 6.36 50.07 -18.89
C GLY A 200 6.02 48.80 -19.68
N LYS A 201 5.92 47.64 -19.02
CA LYS A 201 5.61 46.36 -19.66
C LYS A 201 4.22 45.86 -19.28
N THR A 202 3.46 45.46 -20.30
CA THR A 202 2.12 44.86 -20.16
C THR A 202 2.19 43.38 -20.50
N PHE A 203 1.47 42.57 -19.72
CA PHE A 203 1.31 41.14 -19.94
C PHE A 203 -0.15 40.82 -20.23
N GLU A 204 -0.37 39.94 -21.18
CA GLU A 204 -1.71 39.40 -21.47
C GLU A 204 -1.99 38.20 -20.56
N GLY A 205 -3.25 38.09 -20.16
CA GLY A 205 -3.74 36.97 -19.37
C GLY A 205 -5.24 36.79 -19.52
N LYS A 206 -5.74 35.72 -18.91
CA LYS A 206 -7.17 35.39 -18.93
C LYS A 206 -7.64 35.01 -17.54
N VAL A 207 -8.89 35.34 -17.23
CA VAL A 207 -9.52 34.90 -15.98
C VAL A 207 -9.64 33.38 -15.99
N ASP A 208 -9.02 32.73 -15.01
CA ASP A 208 -9.10 31.29 -14.80
C ASP A 208 -10.33 30.97 -13.95
N SER A 209 -10.40 31.59 -12.76
CA SER A 209 -11.45 31.35 -11.78
C SER A 209 -11.80 32.58 -10.97
N ILE A 210 -13.03 32.60 -10.45
CA ILE A 210 -13.58 33.65 -9.59
C ILE A 210 -13.86 33.01 -8.24
N GLY A 211 -13.36 33.61 -7.16
CA GLY A 211 -13.61 33.16 -5.80
C GLY A 211 -15.09 33.28 -5.45
N TYR A 212 -15.68 32.22 -4.90
CA TYR A 212 -17.11 32.15 -4.56
C TYR A 212 -17.41 32.48 -3.09
N GLY A 213 -16.40 32.75 -2.28
CA GLY A 213 -16.59 33.00 -0.86
C GLY A 213 -15.56 33.98 -0.31
N VAL A 214 -16.04 34.94 0.48
CA VAL A 214 -15.23 35.84 1.29
C VAL A 214 -15.86 35.92 2.68
N LEU A 215 -15.04 35.93 3.72
CA LEU A 215 -15.52 36.06 5.10
C LEU A 215 -16.06 37.48 5.29
N PRO A 216 -17.35 37.67 5.64
CA PRO A 216 -17.87 38.98 5.96
C PRO A 216 -17.26 39.46 7.28
N ASN A 217 -16.67 40.66 7.29
CA ASN A 217 -16.16 41.27 8.52
C ASN A 217 -17.28 41.59 9.53
N ASP A 218 -18.50 41.86 9.04
CA ASP A 218 -19.68 42.14 9.86
C ASP A 218 -20.63 40.92 9.84
N GLY A 219 -20.50 40.03 10.83
CA GLY A 219 -21.41 38.89 10.98
C GLY A 219 -20.98 37.82 11.97
N GLY A 220 -19.68 37.71 12.28
CA GLY A 220 -19.16 36.67 13.18
C GLY A 220 -19.39 35.23 12.67
N LEU A 221 -18.66 34.26 13.21
CA LEU A 221 -18.96 32.85 12.97
C LEU A 221 -20.32 32.51 13.60
N VAL A 222 -21.28 32.06 12.79
CA VAL A 222 -22.59 31.59 13.27
C VAL A 222 -22.48 30.10 13.63
N LEU A 223 -22.07 29.79 14.86
CA LEU A 223 -22.34 28.49 15.46
C LEU A 223 -23.72 28.57 16.15
N GLY A 224 -24.72 27.84 15.64
CA GLY A 224 -26.05 27.72 16.30
C GLY A 224 -27.26 28.28 15.55
N GLY A 225 -27.16 28.56 14.24
CA GLY A 225 -28.34 28.67 13.35
C GLY A 225 -29.19 29.94 13.43
N LEU A 226 -28.91 30.88 14.34
CA LEU A 226 -29.55 32.21 14.33
C LEU A 226 -28.52 33.32 14.05
N PRO A 227 -28.72 34.15 13.00
CA PRO A 227 -27.79 35.21 12.65
C PRO A 227 -27.78 36.32 13.71
N LYS A 228 -26.60 36.64 14.24
CA LYS A 228 -26.39 37.76 15.18
C LYS A 228 -26.08 39.04 14.41
N VAL A 229 -27.05 39.94 14.31
CA VAL A 229 -26.84 41.26 13.69
C VAL A 229 -26.24 42.22 14.71
N SER A 230 -24.99 42.62 14.52
CA SER A 230 -24.34 43.66 15.33
C SER A 230 -24.99 45.02 15.07
N ARG A 231 -25.41 45.72 16.13
CA ARG A 231 -25.93 47.09 16.06
C ARG A 231 -24.77 48.07 15.83
N SER A 232 -24.42 48.34 14.58
CA SER A 232 -23.46 49.38 14.19
C SER A 232 -24.17 50.60 13.62
N ILE A 233 -23.58 51.79 13.81
CA ILE A 233 -24.07 53.07 13.26
C ILE A 233 -23.63 53.27 11.79
N ASN A 234 -22.79 52.37 11.27
CA ASN A 234 -22.33 52.38 9.89
C ASN A 234 -23.42 51.85 8.94
N TRP A 235 -24.33 52.74 8.53
CA TRP A 235 -25.38 52.45 7.56
C TRP A 235 -24.86 52.34 6.11
N VAL A 236 -23.65 52.84 5.84
CA VAL A 236 -22.98 52.73 4.53
C VAL A 236 -22.27 51.39 4.43
N ARG A 237 -22.79 50.48 3.59
CA ARG A 237 -22.14 49.19 3.28
C ARG A 237 -21.18 49.36 2.10
N VAL A 238 -19.91 49.03 2.33
CA VAL A 238 -18.92 48.96 1.24
C VAL A 238 -19.06 47.61 0.55
N ALA A 239 -19.04 47.60 -0.79
CA ALA A 239 -19.08 46.37 -1.56
C ALA A 239 -17.92 45.45 -1.17
N GLN A 240 -18.22 44.16 -0.93
CA GLN A 240 -17.19 43.16 -0.69
C GLN A 240 -16.33 42.98 -1.93
N ARG A 241 -15.09 42.49 -1.74
CA ARG A 241 -14.19 42.23 -2.86
C ARG A 241 -13.93 40.74 -2.97
N PHE A 242 -14.14 40.19 -4.14
CA PHE A 242 -13.89 38.78 -4.42
C PHE A 242 -12.61 38.64 -5.21
N SER A 243 -11.83 37.60 -4.86
CA SER A 243 -10.58 37.29 -5.54
C SER A 243 -10.86 36.68 -6.91
N VAL A 244 -10.31 37.28 -7.96
CA VAL A 244 -10.32 36.74 -9.32
C VAL A 244 -8.90 36.30 -9.64
N LYS A 245 -8.73 35.02 -9.99
CA LYS A 245 -7.46 34.46 -10.40
C LYS A 245 -7.31 34.62 -11.91
N ILE A 246 -6.25 35.30 -12.32
CA ILE A 246 -5.93 35.60 -13.72
C ILE A 246 -4.63 34.89 -14.07
N MET A 247 -4.66 33.98 -15.04
CA MET A 247 -3.48 33.28 -15.55
C MET A 247 -2.75 34.16 -16.56
N VAL A 248 -1.42 34.18 -16.51
CA VAL A 248 -0.57 34.96 -17.41
C VAL A 248 -0.07 34.07 -18.54
N ASP A 249 -0.26 34.48 -19.80
CA ASP A 249 0.06 33.64 -20.96
C ASP A 249 1.57 33.58 -21.26
N LYS A 250 2.29 34.71 -21.09
CA LYS A 250 3.74 34.83 -21.35
C LYS A 250 4.43 35.63 -20.25
N PRO A 251 4.51 35.10 -19.02
CA PRO A 251 5.18 35.79 -17.93
C PRO A 251 6.68 35.85 -18.17
N ASP A 252 7.31 36.97 -17.81
CA ASP A 252 8.75 37.08 -17.72
C ASP A 252 9.23 36.57 -16.34
N PRO A 253 9.91 35.41 -16.25
CA PRO A 253 10.25 34.81 -14.97
C PRO A 253 11.17 35.67 -14.08
N GLU A 254 11.87 36.67 -14.61
CA GLU A 254 12.74 37.53 -13.80
C GLU A 254 11.98 38.67 -13.11
N MET A 255 10.91 39.16 -13.76
CA MET A 255 10.07 40.23 -13.22
C MET A 255 8.98 39.71 -12.28
N PHE A 256 8.47 38.50 -12.53
CA PHE A 256 7.44 37.92 -11.66
C PHE A 256 8.06 37.37 -10.37
N ARG A 257 7.53 37.85 -9.22
CA ARG A 257 7.90 37.40 -7.88
C ARG A 257 6.63 37.12 -7.08
N ILE A 258 6.65 36.06 -6.27
CA ILE A 258 5.54 35.79 -5.35
C ILE A 258 5.42 36.97 -4.36
N GLY A 259 4.21 37.50 -4.23
CA GLY A 259 3.91 38.65 -3.39
C GLY A 259 4.14 40.02 -4.05
N ALA A 260 4.59 40.07 -5.31
CA ALA A 260 4.65 41.31 -6.06
C ALA A 260 3.24 41.85 -6.36
N SER A 261 3.08 43.16 -6.27
CA SER A 261 1.83 43.84 -6.60
C SER A 261 1.70 44.04 -8.11
N ALA A 262 0.47 43.91 -8.60
CA ALA A 262 0.13 44.13 -10.01
C ALA A 262 -1.21 44.85 -10.12
N VAL A 263 -1.38 45.58 -11.22
CA VAL A 263 -2.65 46.16 -11.64
C VAL A 263 -3.18 45.30 -12.78
N ALA A 264 -4.41 44.78 -12.63
CA ALA A 264 -5.09 44.01 -13.65
C ALA A 264 -6.29 44.81 -14.16
N ASN A 265 -6.32 45.08 -15.46
CA ASN A 265 -7.43 45.68 -16.17
C ASN A 265 -8.15 44.57 -16.95
N LEU A 266 -9.40 44.30 -16.61
CA LEU A 266 -10.23 43.36 -17.34
C LEU A 266 -10.95 44.08 -18.49
N GLU A 267 -11.07 43.39 -19.61
CA GLU A 267 -11.89 43.81 -20.74
C GLU A 267 -13.10 42.86 -20.84
N PRO A 268 -14.12 43.09 -19.99
CA PRO A 268 -15.32 42.27 -20.02
C PRO A 268 -16.09 42.48 -21.33
N GLN A 269 -16.55 41.39 -21.94
CA GLN A 269 -17.43 41.39 -23.12
C GLN A 269 -18.90 41.31 -22.71
#